data_AF-C4NAQ3-F1
#
_entry.id   AF-C4NAQ3-F1
#
_cell.length_a   1.000
_cell.length_b   1.000
_cell.length_c   1.000
_cell.angle_alpha   90.00
_cell.angle_beta   90.00
_cell.angle_gamma   90.00
#
_symmetry.space_group_name_H-M   'P 1'
#
loop_
_entity.id
_entity.type
_entity.pdbx_description
1 polymer ?
#
loop_
_entity_poly.entity_id
_entity_poly.type
_entity_poly.pdbx_seq_one_letter_code
_entity_poly.pdbx_strand_id
1 'polypeptide(L)'
;MKLLWLMLLGVVAGQHCDKICPIKDNFGCVKKDKKCFYTIRNPCILKAINCNRKAKNLSVLKPISRSKCSETQVPVCDNIDT
;
A
#
# COMPACT_ATOMS: atom_id res chain seq x y z
N MET A 1 -31.42 11.35 35.33
CA MET A 1 -31.43 11.61 33.87
C MET A 1 -30.23 10.93 33.24
N LYS A 2 -30.40 9.64 32.93
CA LYS A 2 -29.45 8.78 32.24
C LYS A 2 -29.88 8.77 30.78
N LEU A 3 -29.35 9.64 29.95
CA LEU A 3 -29.72 9.66 28.54
C LEU A 3 -28.53 10.23 27.75
N LEU A 4 -27.86 9.32 27.02
CA LEU A 4 -26.94 9.55 25.89
C LEU A 4 -25.56 10.15 26.27
N TRP A 5 -24.43 9.47 26.51
CA TRP A 5 -23.86 8.15 26.13
C TRP A 5 -23.86 7.77 24.65
N LEU A 6 -24.31 8.65 23.74
CA LEU A 6 -24.42 8.34 22.30
C LEU A 6 -23.47 9.15 21.41
N MET A 7 -22.46 9.83 21.98
CA MET A 7 -21.36 10.45 21.23
C MET A 7 -20.24 9.43 20.91
N LEU A 8 -20.60 8.18 20.63
CA LEU A 8 -19.74 7.14 20.07
C LEU A 8 -20.12 6.90 18.60
N LEU A 9 -20.46 7.96 17.87
CA LEU A 9 -20.46 7.92 16.42
C LEU A 9 -19.00 7.91 15.98
N GLY A 10 -18.43 6.69 16.02
CA GLY A 10 -17.14 6.39 15.44
C GLY A 10 -17.15 6.88 14.00
N VAL A 11 -16.39 7.93 13.76
CA VAL A 11 -16.07 8.41 12.43
C VAL A 11 -15.20 7.34 11.79
N VAL A 12 -15.82 6.30 11.25
CA VAL A 12 -15.17 5.41 10.29
C VAL A 12 -15.09 6.22 9.01
N ALA A 13 -14.16 7.18 8.98
CA ALA A 13 -13.73 7.78 7.74
C ALA A 13 -13.17 6.63 6.91
N GLY A 14 -13.99 6.10 6.00
CA GLY A 14 -13.54 5.16 4.99
C GLY A 14 -12.39 5.84 4.26
N GLN A 15 -11.15 5.41 4.54
CA GLN A 15 -9.99 5.93 3.84
C GLN A 15 -10.16 5.56 2.38
N HIS A 16 -10.56 6.53 1.57
CA HIS A 16 -10.64 6.34 0.13
C HIS A 16 -9.19 6.30 -0.38
N CYS A 17 -8.68 5.09 -0.56
CA CYS A 17 -7.31 4.84 -0.98
C CYS A 17 -7.12 4.99 -2.50
N ASP A 18 -8.21 5.28 -3.21
CA ASP A 18 -8.22 5.49 -4.64
C ASP A 18 -7.52 6.80 -4.99
N LYS A 19 -6.45 6.68 -5.78
CA LYS A 19 -5.70 7.80 -6.31
C LYS A 19 -5.53 7.60 -7.81
N ILE A 20 -5.96 8.59 -8.58
CA ILE A 20 -5.72 8.62 -10.02
C ILE A 20 -4.21 8.77 -10.23
N CYS A 21 -3.63 7.80 -10.94
CA CYS A 21 -2.20 7.77 -11.27
C CYS A 21 -2.00 7.79 -12.79
N PRO A 22 -0.87 8.33 -13.27
CA PRO A 22 -0.56 8.33 -14.70
C PRO A 22 -0.51 6.90 -15.25
N ILE A 23 -1.09 6.71 -16.44
CA ILE A 23 -1.06 5.42 -17.16
C ILE A 23 0.35 5.12 -17.71
N LYS A 24 1.15 6.16 -17.95
CA LYS A 24 2.53 6.02 -18.42
C LYS A 24 3.36 5.20 -17.43
N ASP A 25 4.03 4.18 -17.95
CA ASP A 25 4.93 3.35 -17.19
C ASP A 25 6.11 4.17 -16.63
N ASN A 26 6.33 4.01 -15.34
CA ASN A 26 7.44 4.57 -14.59
C ASN A 26 7.80 3.56 -13.50
N PHE A 27 8.47 2.48 -13.88
CA PHE A 27 8.63 1.34 -12.98
C PHE A 27 9.34 1.73 -11.68
N GLY A 28 8.94 1.09 -10.58
CA GLY A 28 9.61 1.19 -9.30
C GLY A 28 9.73 -0.18 -8.65
N CYS A 29 10.77 -0.37 -7.85
CA CYS A 29 10.95 -1.56 -7.05
C CYS A 29 10.67 -1.23 -5.60
N VAL A 30 9.85 -2.05 -4.94
CA VAL A 30 9.47 -1.89 -3.54
C VAL A 30 9.73 -3.16 -2.74
N LYS A 31 9.97 -3.01 -1.44
CA LYS A 31 10.24 -4.09 -0.48
C LYS A 31 9.09 -4.27 0.49
N LYS A 32 8.74 -5.51 0.80
CA LYS A 32 7.91 -5.89 1.96
C LYS A 32 8.79 -6.51 3.05
N ASP A 33 8.74 -5.95 4.26
CA ASP A 33 9.31 -6.52 5.51
C ASP A 33 10.70 -7.14 5.41
N LYS A 34 11.58 -6.53 4.62
CA LYS A 34 12.93 -7.02 4.31
C LYS A 34 13.00 -8.39 3.60
N LYS A 35 11.88 -9.03 3.29
CA LYS A 35 11.79 -10.42 2.79
C LYS A 35 11.42 -10.54 1.32
N CYS A 36 10.62 -9.62 0.79
CA CYS A 36 10.15 -9.69 -0.60
C CYS A 36 10.34 -8.39 -1.36
N PHE A 37 10.39 -8.52 -2.67
CA PHE A 37 10.47 -7.42 -3.62
C PHE A 37 9.31 -7.46 -4.61
N TYR A 38 8.87 -6.30 -5.07
CA TYR A 38 7.79 -6.17 -6.05
C TYR A 38 8.05 -5.01 -7.01
N THR A 39 7.82 -5.25 -8.30
CA THR A 39 7.88 -4.21 -9.32
C THR A 39 6.51 -3.58 -9.50
N ILE A 40 6.38 -2.29 -9.13
CA ILE A 40 5.20 -1.49 -9.42
C ILE A 40 5.35 -0.78 -10.76
N ARG A 41 4.26 -0.62 -11.51
CA ARG A 41 4.26 0.08 -12.82
C ARG A 41 4.50 1.57 -12.71
N ASN A 42 4.04 2.19 -11.63
CA ASN A 42 4.21 3.62 -11.38
C ASN A 42 4.31 3.88 -9.88
N PRO A 43 5.25 4.71 -9.37
CA PRO A 43 5.43 4.93 -7.94
C PRO A 43 4.26 5.70 -7.33
N CYS A 44 3.45 6.38 -8.15
CA CYS A 44 2.19 6.97 -7.72
C CYS A 44 1.25 5.91 -7.09
N ILE A 45 1.24 4.69 -7.64
CA ILE A 45 0.36 3.59 -7.21
C ILE A 45 0.77 3.07 -5.83
N LEU A 46 2.04 3.22 -5.43
CA LEU A 46 2.54 2.80 -4.12
C LEU A 46 1.76 3.44 -2.97
N LYS A 47 1.33 4.70 -3.12
CA LYS A 47 0.57 5.41 -2.09
C LYS A 47 -0.81 4.79 -1.90
N ALA A 48 -1.49 4.43 -3.00
CA ALA A 48 -2.79 3.75 -2.97
C ALA A 48 -2.67 2.34 -2.36
N ILE A 49 -1.68 1.57 -2.79
CA ILE A 49 -1.39 0.22 -2.24
C ILE A 49 -1.11 0.31 -0.75
N ASN A 50 -0.23 1.20 -0.30
CA ASN A 50 0.10 1.34 1.12
C ASN A 50 -1.08 1.85 1.96
N CYS A 51 -1.97 2.66 1.38
CA CYS A 51 -3.21 3.05 2.03
C CYS A 51 -4.11 1.83 2.26
N ASN A 52 -4.36 1.03 1.22
CA ASN A 52 -5.16 -0.19 1.32
C ASN A 52 -4.56 -1.19 2.31
N ARG A 53 -3.23 -1.33 2.31
CA ARG A 53 -2.52 -2.21 3.26
C ARG A 53 -2.68 -1.72 4.70
N LYS A 54 -2.57 -0.42 4.96
CA LYS A 54 -2.82 0.17 6.30
C LYS A 54 -4.27 -0.06 6.75
N ALA A 55 -5.25 0.12 5.87
CA ALA A 55 -6.66 -0.14 6.18
C ALA A 55 -6.90 -1.62 6.59
N LYS A 56 -6.08 -2.54 6.09
CA LYS A 56 -6.09 -3.97 6.44
C LYS A 56 -5.11 -4.36 7.58
N ASN A 57 -4.50 -3.39 8.28
CA ASN A 57 -3.42 -3.61 9.27
C ASN A 57 -2.22 -4.42 8.75
N LEU A 58 -1.93 -4.32 7.45
CA LEU A 58 -0.78 -4.95 6.80
C LEU A 58 0.43 -4.00 6.78
N SER A 59 1.62 -4.58 6.74
CA SER A 59 2.89 -3.85 6.62
C SER A 59 2.96 -3.02 5.33
N VAL A 60 3.53 -1.81 5.38
CA VAL A 60 3.68 -0.99 4.18
C VAL A 60 4.88 -1.41 3.34
N LEU A 61 4.74 -1.28 2.03
CA LEU A 61 5.80 -1.48 1.06
C LEU A 61 6.73 -0.26 1.03
N LYS A 62 8.03 -0.48 1.04
CA LYS A 62 9.06 0.56 1.04
C LYS A 62 9.72 0.67 -0.32
N PRO A 63 9.87 1.86 -0.92
CA PRO A 63 10.59 2.01 -2.17
C PRO A 63 12.07 1.67 -2.01
N ILE A 64 12.65 1.02 -3.02
CA ILE A 64 14.07 0.64 -3.09
C ILE A 64 14.73 1.31 -4.28
N SER A 65 14.09 1.25 -5.45
CA SER A 65 14.61 1.82 -6.69
C SER A 65 13.50 2.44 -7.54
N ARG A 66 13.88 3.37 -8.41
CA ARG A 66 13.04 3.93 -9.48
C ARG A 66 13.14 3.12 -10.80
N SER A 67 13.52 1.86 -10.68
CA SER A 67 13.58 0.89 -11.78
C SER A 67 12.79 -0.37 -11.40
N LYS A 68 12.60 -1.30 -12.35
CA LYS A 68 12.16 -2.66 -12.03
C LYS A 68 13.10 -3.30 -11.00
N CYS A 69 12.58 -4.23 -10.20
CA CYS A 69 13.43 -5.03 -9.32
C CYS A 69 14.38 -5.88 -10.16
N SER A 70 15.62 -6.07 -9.68
CA SER A 70 16.59 -6.92 -10.36
C SER A 70 16.27 -8.40 -10.16
N GLU A 71 16.75 -9.25 -11.05
CA GLU A 71 16.61 -10.72 -10.93
C GLU A 71 17.28 -11.28 -9.67
N THR A 72 18.19 -10.54 -9.06
CA THR A 72 18.84 -10.88 -7.78
C THR A 72 17.99 -10.52 -6.56
N GLN A 73 16.90 -9.78 -6.75
CA GLN A 73 15.95 -9.37 -5.70
C GLN A 73 14.76 -10.34 -5.64
N VAL A 74 15.06 -11.60 -5.34
CA VAL A 74 14.11 -12.70 -5.07
C VAL A 74 14.13 -13.01 -3.57
N PRO A 75 13.00 -13.41 -2.96
CA PRO A 75 11.76 -13.87 -3.58
C PRO A 75 10.80 -12.74 -4.02
N VAL A 76 10.08 -13.00 -5.11
CA VAL A 76 8.85 -12.27 -5.47
C VAL A 76 7.75 -12.82 -4.55
N CYS A 77 7.07 -11.93 -3.83
CA CYS A 77 5.97 -12.35 -2.95
C CYS A 77 4.79 -12.83 -3.82
N ASP A 78 4.19 -13.99 -3.49
CA ASP A 78 3.07 -14.58 -4.23
C ASP A 78 1.84 -13.66 -4.31
N ASN A 79 1.66 -12.78 -3.32
CA ASN A 79 0.56 -11.85 -3.30
C ASN A 79 0.90 -10.56 -2.55
N ILE A 80 0.74 -9.42 -3.24
CA ILE A 80 0.98 -8.07 -2.70
C ILE A 80 -0.13 -7.62 -1.74
N ASP A 81 -1.25 -8.33 -1.67
CA ASP A 81 -2.41 -7.99 -0.85
C ASP A 81 -2.54 -8.80 0.45
N THR A 82 -1.73 -9.85 0.60
CA THR A 82 -1.47 -10.54 1.89
C THR A 82 -0.14 -10.06 2.50
#